data_AF-A0AAV3XTV9-F1
#
_entry.id   AF-A0AAV3XTV9-F1
#
_cell.length_a   1.000
_cell.length_b   1.000
_cell.length_c   1.000
_cell.angle_alpha   90.00
_cell.angle_beta   90.00
_cell.angle_gamma   90.00
#
_symmetry.space_group_name_H-M   'P 1'
#
loop_
_entity.id
_entity.type
_entity.pdbx_description
1 polymer ?
#
loop_
_entity_poly.entity_id
_entity_poly.type
_entity_poly.pdbx_seq_one_letter_code
_entity_poly.pdbx_strand_id
1 'polypeptide(L)' 'MKNKALNLRRSERRLNKLRLYSAQKDKTMTQVIEDFIDSLKLENGDSALRAAPLTSTPRPVKPTV' A
#
# COMPACT_ATOMS: atom_id res chain seq x y z
N MET A 1 -13.69 1.10 2.80
CA MET A 1 -12.62 0.44 2.04
C MET A 1 -11.89 -0.53 2.96
N LYS A 2 -11.41 -1.70 2.50
CA LYS A 2 -10.60 -2.58 3.35
C LYS A 2 -9.29 -1.85 3.66
N ASN A 3 -9.21 -1.22 4.83
CA ASN A 3 -8.08 -0.39 5.21
C ASN A 3 -6.85 -1.30 5.39
N LYS A 4 -5.87 -1.19 4.50
CA LYS A 4 -4.56 -1.82 4.67
C LYS A 4 -3.63 -0.79 5.29
N ALA A 5 -3.05 -1.12 6.44
CA ALA A 5 -2.12 -0.23 7.13
C ALA A 5 -0.71 -0.34 6.52
N LEU A 6 -0.08 0.81 6.25
CA LEU A 6 1.30 0.88 5.81
C LEU A 6 2.20 1.16 7.03
N ASN A 7 3.02 0.17 7.42
CA ASN A 7 4.01 0.33 8.48
C ASN A 7 5.37 0.66 7.86
N LEU A 8 5.87 1.88 8.06
CA LEU A 8 7.15 2.33 7.52
C LEU A 8 8.17 2.55 8.64
N ARG A 9 9.26 1.79 8.64
CA ARG A 9 10.41 2.08 9.51
C ARG A 9 11.25 3.18 8.88
N ARG A 10 11.25 4.38 9.46
CA ARG A 10 12.02 5.56 9.01
C ARG A 10 12.75 6.21 10.18
N SER A 11 13.79 7.00 9.88
CA SER A 11 14.45 7.85 10.88
C SER A 11 13.60 9.07 11.20
N GLU A 12 13.75 9.61 12.40
CA GLU A 12 13.01 10.78 12.89
C GLU A 12 13.18 12.01 11.97
N ARG A 13 14.40 12.23 11.44
CA ARG A 13 14.65 13.30 10.45
C ARG A 13 13.76 13.19 9.21
N ARG A 14 13.54 11.97 8.70
CA ARG A 14 12.67 11.75 7.53
C ARG A 14 11.20 11.94 7.87
N LEU A 15 10.78 11.50 9.07
CA LEU A 15 9.42 11.69 9.55
C LEU A 15 9.08 13.19 9.72
N ASN A 16 9.99 13.96 10.33
CA ASN A 16 9.79 15.40 10.50
C ASN A 16 9.72 16.14 9.18
N LYS A 17 10.53 15.75 8.19
CA LYS A 17 10.45 16.31 6.83
C LYS A 17 9.09 16.03 6.19
N LEU A 18 8.57 14.81 6.34
CA LEU A 18 7.26 14.44 5.82
C LEU A 18 6.13 15.23 6.50
N ARG A 19 6.20 15.39 7.82
CA ARG A 19 5.23 16.19 8.59
C ARG A 19 5.25 17.67 8.21
N LEU A 20 6.43 18.23 7.98
CA LEU A 20 6.57 19.62 7.53
C LEU A 20 6.03 19.78 6.10
N TYR A 21 6.35 18.84 5.21
CA TYR A 21 5.85 18.85 3.84
C TYR A 21 4.32 18.75 3.78
N SER A 22 3.72 17.90 4.61
CA SER A 22 2.26 17.76 4.68
C SER A 22 1.60 19.06 5.17
N ALA A 23 2.21 19.73 6.16
CA ALA A 23 1.75 21.03 6.64
C ALA A 23 1.84 22.13 5.57
N GLN A 24 2.88 22.15 4.74
CA GLN A 24 3.03 23.13 3.66
C GLN A 24 2.05 22.92 2.50
N LYS A 25 1.51 21.71 2.35
CA LYS A 25 0.60 21.34 1.26
C LYS A 25 -0.87 21.31 1.69
N ASP A 26 -1.17 21.66 2.95
CA ASP A 26 -2.49 21.53 3.58
C ASP A 26 -3.12 20.15 3.38
N LYS A 27 -2.28 19.10 3.44
CA LYS A 27 -2.68 17.70 3.25
C LYS A 27 -2.31 16.87 4.46
N THR A 28 -3.05 15.79 4.68
CA THR A 28 -2.64 14.81 5.69
C THR A 28 -1.41 14.04 5.23
N MET A 29 -0.62 13.54 6.18
CA MET A 29 0.58 12.75 5.88
C MET A 29 0.26 11.50 5.06
N THR A 30 -0.93 10.92 5.27
CA THR A 30 -1.47 9.81 4.48
C THR A 30 -1.78 10.22 3.05
N GLN A 31 -2.49 11.32 2.84
CA GLN A 31 -2.82 11.83 1.50
C GLN A 31 -1.57 12.16 0.68
N VAL A 32 -0.53 12.71 1.31
CA VAL A 32 0.75 12.94 0.63
C VAL A 32 1.36 11.64 0.10
N ILE A 33 1.24 10.56 0.87
CA ILE A 33 1.75 9.25 0.45
C ILE A 33 0.85 8.64 -0.63
N GLU A 34 -0.47 8.75 -0.51
CA GLU A 34 -1.43 8.30 -1.52
C GLU A 34 -1.21 9.03 -2.85
N ASP A 35 -1.16 10.36 -2.84
CA ASP A 35 -0.86 11.17 -4.03
C ASP A 35 0.49 10.79 -4.65
N PHE A 36 1.49 10.50 -3.81
CA PHE A 36 2.79 10.04 -4.29
C PHE A 36 2.69 8.67 -4.97
N ILE A 37 1.95 7.72 -4.38
CA ILE A 37 1.71 6.40 -4.95
C ILE A 37 0.96 6.53 -6.28
N ASP A 38 -0.07 7.37 -6.34
CA ASP A 38 -0.86 7.60 -7.55
C ASP A 38 -0.02 8.21 -8.69
N SER A 39 1.06 8.92 -8.36
CA SER A 39 2.00 9.47 -9.35
C SER A 39 3.00 8.44 -9.91
N LEU A 40 3.14 7.27 -9.27
CA LEU A 40 4.10 6.24 -9.69
C LEU A 40 3.62 5.59 -10.99
N LYS A 41 4.35 5.79 -12.08
CA LYS A 41 4.14 5.05 -13.33
C LYS A 41 4.85 3.70 -13.25
N LEU A 42 4.08 2.62 -13.18
CA LEU A 42 4.61 1.26 -13.22
C LEU A 42 4.91 0.86 -14.68
N GLU A 43 6.13 0.39 -14.93
CA GLU A 43 6.62 0.02 -16.27
C GLU A 43 5.75 -1.06 -16.97
N ASN A 44 5.09 -1.92 -16.19
CA ASN A 44 4.28 -3.04 -16.69
C ASN A 44 2.76 -2.77 -16.72
N GLY A 45 2.32 -1.52 -16.46
CA GLY A 45 0.92 -1.13 -16.46
C GLY A 45 0.11 -1.63 -15.25
N ASP A 46 -0.77 -0.77 -14.73
CA ASP A 46 -1.61 -1.04 -13.56
C ASP A 46 -2.58 -2.23 -13.72
N SER A 47 -2.68 -2.76 -14.94
CA SER A 47 -3.43 -3.96 -15.32
C SER A 47 -3.10 -5.18 -14.45
N ALA A 48 -1.85 -5.30 -13.95
CA ALA A 48 -1.45 -6.39 -13.06
C ALA A 48 -2.04 -6.30 -11.64
N LEU A 49 -2.39 -5.09 -11.16
CA LEU A 49 -2.92 -4.88 -9.81
C LEU A 49 -4.42 -5.19 -9.70
N ARG A 50 -5.16 -5.17 -10.83
CA ARG A 50 -6.60 -5.51 -10.85
C ARG A 50 -6.87 -7.02 -10.79
N ALA A 51 -5.85 -7.87 -10.92
CA ALA A 51 -5.97 -9.31 -11.11
C ALA A 51 -5.72 -10.16 -9.84
N ALA A 52 -6.02 -9.65 -8.64
CA ALA A 52 -5.97 -10.47 -7.43
C ALA A 52 -7.39 -10.83 -6.93
N PRO A 53 -8.06 -11.86 -7.49
CA PRO A 53 -9.16 -12.49 -6.79
C PRO A 53 -8.60 -13.27 -5.59
N LEU A 54 -8.81 -12.72 -4.40
CA LEU A 54 -8.65 -13.44 -3.14
C LEU A 54 -9.78 -14.46 -3.03
N THR A 55 -9.53 -15.74 -3.35
CA THR A 55 -10.09 -16.95 -2.70
C THR A 55 -10.19 -18.14 -3.67
N SER A 56 -9.42 -19.19 -3.42
CA SER A 56 -10.02 -20.50 -3.13
C SER A 56 -8.93 -21.40 -2.50
N THR A 57 -8.98 -21.53 -1.18
CA THR A 57 -8.46 -22.73 -0.54
C THR A 57 -9.62 -23.72 -0.46
N PRO A 58 -9.44 -24.93 -0.98
CA PRO A 58 -9.88 -26.11 -0.24
C PRO A 58 -8.67 -27.01 0.01
N ARG A 59 -8.31 -27.17 1.29
CA ARG A 59 -7.67 -28.40 1.82
C ARG A 59 -8.76 -29.14 2.62
N PRO A 60 -8.74 -30.47 2.84
CA PRO A 60 -7.72 -31.48 2.53
C PRO A 60 -8.27 -32.73 1.79
N VAL A 61 -7.40 -33.54 1.16
CA VAL A 61 -7.77 -34.91 0.74
C VAL A 61 -7.37 -35.91 1.83
N LYS A 62 -8.31 -36.79 2.19
CA LYS A 62 -8.19 -37.85 3.22
C LYS A 62 -7.15 -38.90 2.81
N PRO A 63 -6.51 -39.61 3.77
CA PRO A 63 -5.55 -40.66 3.48
C PRO A 63 -6.23 -41.90 2.89
N THR A 64 -5.64 -42.51 1.87
CA THR A 64 -6.05 -43.80 1.32
C THR A 64 -5.25 -44.92 1.98
N VAL A 65 -6.01 -45.83 2.61
CA VAL A 65 -5.76 -47.19 3.12
C VAL A 65 -4.34 -47.74 3.06
#